data_AF-A0AAD1TKQ7-F1
#
_entry.id   AF-A0AAD1TKQ7-F1
#
_cell.length_a   1.000
_cell.length_b   1.000
_cell.length_c   1.000
_cell.angle_alpha   90.00
_cell.angle_beta   90.00
_cell.angle_gamma   90.00
#
_symmetry.space_group_name_H-M   'P 1'
#
loop_
_entity.id
_entity.type
_entity.pdbx_description
1 polymer ?
#
loop_
_entity_poly.entity_id
_entity_poly.type
_entity_poly.pdbx_seq_one_letter_code
_entity_poly.pdbx_strand_id
1 'polypeptide(L)'
;MNANTFGLSEISRQEEQVSLRVSDLIRQLEIKKEVLSRKMGHIEELCNMMDPLTVLQGRESHSADYCDTEEGDNEDRERDDKKVHAVGDLDVGLISVTLHSRLAGIVTGVKRQLHVPANILLGVNTASDMSLGVNTASDMSLGVNTASDMLLDVNTAANDVTVSGDMKTVSWSRIKQSRPETAERFQSDQVLSSRSFSSGRHYWEVEGSESGGWRVGMAYRSIDRKGGQSRIGWNNKSWGLWRYNNKYYVTHNSKEIRLPPPPSSRRFGIFLDYEAGRLSFYELCDPIRHVHTFTATFTEPIHAIFGVYGDNAWLRMY
;
A
#
# COMPACT_ATOMS: atom_id res chain seq x y z
N MET A 1 53.61 23.31 14.10
CA MET A 1 52.31 23.88 13.69
C MET A 1 51.90 23.24 12.37
N ASN A 2 50.60 22.96 12.16
CA ASN A 2 49.93 22.72 10.86
C ASN A 2 49.45 21.31 10.46
N ALA A 3 49.03 20.43 11.38
CA ALA A 3 48.23 19.23 11.02
C ALA A 3 46.72 19.43 11.27
N ASN A 4 46.34 20.11 12.37
CA ASN A 4 44.92 20.31 12.73
C ASN A 4 44.19 21.38 11.90
N THR A 5 44.92 22.30 11.26
CA THR A 5 44.31 23.39 10.47
C THR A 5 43.79 22.92 9.10
N PHE A 6 44.41 21.89 8.51
CA PHE A 6 43.99 21.33 7.21
C PHE A 6 42.71 20.48 7.29
N GLY A 7 42.55 19.72 8.39
CA GLY A 7 41.34 18.89 8.59
C GLY A 7 40.08 19.74 8.82
N LEU A 8 40.21 20.84 9.57
CA LEU A 8 39.09 21.75 9.84
C LEU A 8 38.64 22.53 8.59
N SER A 9 39.56 22.92 7.70
CA SER A 9 39.20 23.61 6.45
C SER A 9 38.45 22.71 5.47
N GLU A 10 38.77 21.42 5.44
CA GLU A 10 38.10 20.46 4.55
C GLU A 10 36.70 20.08 5.05
N ILE A 11 36.54 19.93 6.37
CA ILE A 11 35.22 19.71 6.98
C ILE A 11 34.32 20.94 6.75
N SER A 12 34.85 22.14 6.98
CA SER A 12 34.10 23.40 6.74
C SER A 12 33.66 23.53 5.27
N ARG A 13 34.50 23.13 4.32
CA ARG A 13 34.16 23.11 2.88
C ARG A 13 33.05 22.10 2.55
N GLN A 14 33.07 20.93 3.18
CA GLN A 14 32.05 19.91 2.99
C GLN A 14 30.70 20.33 3.60
N GLU A 15 30.70 20.95 4.78
CA GLU A 15 29.50 21.51 5.41
C GLU A 15 28.85 22.59 4.53
N GLU A 16 29.65 23.50 3.97
CA GLU A 16 29.16 24.54 3.06
C GLU A 16 28.56 23.93 1.77
N GLN A 17 29.21 22.90 1.21
CA GLN A 17 28.70 22.20 0.02
C GLN A 17 27.38 21.46 0.30
N VAL A 18 27.25 20.82 1.47
CA VAL A 18 26.01 20.15 1.87
C VAL A 18 24.92 21.18 2.14
N SER A 19 25.25 22.29 2.80
CA SER A 19 24.32 23.39 3.06
C SER A 19 23.74 23.94 1.75
N LEU A 20 24.58 24.23 0.76
CA LEU A 20 24.15 24.69 -0.56
C LEU A 20 23.21 23.69 -1.25
N ARG A 21 23.52 22.38 -1.19
CA ARG A 21 22.67 21.34 -1.79
C ARG A 21 21.31 21.22 -1.09
N VAL A 22 21.28 21.35 0.24
CA VAL A 22 20.04 21.33 1.01
C VAL A 22 19.18 22.56 0.68
N SER A 23 19.78 23.75 0.59
CA SER A 23 19.09 24.97 0.18
C SER A 23 18.48 24.87 -1.22
N ASP A 24 19.20 24.29 -2.19
CA ASP A 24 18.68 24.06 -3.54
C ASP A 24 17.50 23.08 -3.54
N LEU A 25 17.57 22.00 -2.75
CA LEU A 25 16.46 21.05 -2.63
C LEU A 25 15.23 21.68 -2.00
N ILE A 26 15.40 22.49 -0.95
CA ILE A 26 14.30 23.25 -0.33
C ILE A 26 13.64 24.16 -1.36
N ARG A 27 14.44 24.93 -2.11
CA ARG A 27 13.93 25.82 -3.16
C ARG A 27 13.17 25.04 -4.24
N GLN A 28 13.64 23.87 -4.63
CA GLN A 28 12.91 23.03 -5.60
C GLN A 28 11.58 22.51 -5.04
N LEU A 29 11.53 22.14 -3.77
CA LEU A 29 10.29 21.70 -3.11
C LEU A 29 9.29 22.85 -2.99
N GLU A 30 9.74 24.06 -2.69
CA GLU A 30 8.90 25.26 -2.66
C GLU A 30 8.29 25.54 -4.04
N ILE A 31 9.08 25.48 -5.11
CA ILE A 31 8.57 25.65 -6.48
C ILE A 31 7.53 24.57 -6.82
N LYS A 32 7.79 23.32 -6.46
CA LYS A 32 6.85 22.21 -6.72
C LYS A 32 5.56 22.37 -5.91
N LYS A 33 5.64 22.83 -4.67
CA LYS A 33 4.50 23.15 -3.82
C LYS A 33 3.62 24.22 -4.48
N GLU A 34 4.22 25.32 -4.94
CA GLU A 34 3.48 26.40 -5.62
C GLU A 34 2.81 25.93 -6.92
N VAL A 35 3.47 25.07 -7.69
CA VAL A 35 2.86 24.47 -8.89
C VAL A 35 1.68 23.58 -8.54
N LEU A 36 1.78 22.77 -7.48
CA LEU A 36 0.69 21.91 -7.02
C LEU A 36 -0.49 22.73 -6.48
N SER A 37 -0.24 23.76 -5.67
CA SER A 37 -1.27 24.66 -5.17
C SER A 37 -2.05 25.32 -6.32
N ARG A 38 -1.35 25.79 -7.36
CA ARG A 38 -2.00 26.37 -8.54
C ARG A 38 -2.87 25.36 -9.29
N LYS A 39 -2.41 24.12 -9.43
CA LYS A 39 -3.20 23.04 -10.06
C LYS A 39 -4.44 22.71 -9.24
N MET A 40 -4.34 22.71 -7.92
CA MET A 40 -5.49 22.47 -7.04
C MET A 40 -6.52 23.59 -7.17
N GLY A 41 -6.09 24.85 -7.23
CA GLY A 41 -6.98 25.99 -7.48
C GLY A 41 -7.71 25.91 -8.82
N HIS A 42 -7.02 25.54 -9.91
CA HIS A 42 -7.69 25.33 -11.20
C HIS A 42 -8.72 24.20 -11.16
N ILE A 43 -8.48 23.13 -10.39
CA ILE A 43 -9.45 22.04 -10.25
C ILE A 43 -10.67 22.54 -9.47
N GLU A 44 -10.47 23.31 -8.40
CA GLU A 44 -11.57 23.92 -7.64
C GLU A 44 -12.40 24.88 -8.50
N GLU A 45 -11.76 25.71 -9.32
CA GLU A 45 -12.44 26.59 -10.28
C GLU A 45 -13.27 25.80 -11.31
N LEU A 46 -12.72 24.72 -11.87
CA LEU A 46 -13.46 23.85 -12.80
C LEU A 46 -14.67 23.20 -12.14
N CYS A 47 -14.53 22.76 -10.89
CA CYS A 47 -15.64 22.22 -10.10
C CYS A 47 -16.70 23.28 -9.78
N ASN A 48 -16.30 24.54 -9.60
CA ASN A 48 -17.21 25.65 -9.26
C ASN A 48 -17.84 26.35 -10.48
N MET A 49 -17.25 26.26 -11.67
CA MET A 49 -17.80 26.79 -12.93
C MET A 49 -18.84 25.85 -13.58
N MET A 50 -18.99 24.63 -13.08
CA MET A 50 -19.83 23.60 -13.66
C MET A 50 -21.23 23.64 -13.04
N ASP A 51 -22.09 24.55 -13.53
CA ASP A 51 -23.54 24.32 -13.45
C ASP A 51 -23.88 23.21 -14.48
N PRO A 52 -24.35 22.02 -14.05
CA PRO A 52 -24.64 20.90 -14.95
C PRO A 52 -25.68 21.24 -16.04
N LEU A 53 -26.48 22.30 -15.86
CA LEU A 53 -27.58 22.64 -16.76
C LEU A 53 -27.19 23.55 -17.92
N THR A 54 -26.14 24.36 -17.79
CA THR A 54 -25.73 25.31 -18.84
C THR A 54 -25.08 24.63 -20.04
N VAL A 55 -24.50 23.42 -19.86
CA VAL A 55 -23.88 22.63 -20.94
C VAL A 55 -24.93 22.03 -21.89
N LEU A 56 -26.13 21.74 -21.39
CA LEU A 56 -27.20 21.11 -22.18
C LEU A 56 -28.02 22.12 -23.00
N GLN A 57 -28.05 23.38 -22.59
CA GLN A 57 -28.85 24.41 -23.27
C GLN A 57 -28.11 25.15 -24.39
N GLY A 58 -26.79 24.97 -24.51
CA GLY A 58 -25.97 25.66 -25.51
C GLY A 58 -25.95 25.06 -26.91
N ARG A 59 -26.83 24.10 -27.23
CA ARG A 59 -26.75 23.37 -28.51
C ARG A 59 -28.10 23.07 -29.16
N GLU A 60 -29.02 24.03 -29.12
CA GLU A 60 -30.12 24.08 -30.08
C GLU A 60 -30.17 25.46 -30.73
N SER A 61 -29.36 25.64 -31.77
CA SER A 61 -29.65 26.62 -32.79
C SER A 61 -28.88 26.28 -34.06
N HIS A 62 -29.65 26.14 -35.14
CA HIS A 62 -29.31 26.27 -36.56
C HIS A 62 -29.47 25.04 -37.46
N SER A 63 -30.07 25.34 -38.61
CA SER A 63 -30.35 24.55 -39.81
C SER A 63 -31.70 23.80 -39.75
N ALA A 64 -32.84 24.34 -40.20
CA ALA A 64 -33.16 24.95 -41.51
C ALA A 64 -32.89 24.01 -42.71
N ASP A 65 -33.99 23.46 -43.23
CA ASP A 65 -34.49 23.63 -44.62
C ASP A 65 -34.33 22.51 -45.68
N TYR A 66 -35.40 22.41 -46.48
CA TYR A 66 -35.71 21.72 -47.75
C TYR A 66 -36.32 20.28 -47.81
N CYS A 67 -37.66 20.23 -47.93
CA CYS A 67 -38.54 19.80 -49.05
C CYS A 67 -38.20 18.52 -49.85
N ASP A 68 -39.08 17.73 -50.47
CA ASP A 68 -40.54 17.52 -50.65
C ASP A 68 -40.61 16.09 -51.29
N THR A 69 -41.68 15.29 -51.41
CA THR A 69 -42.98 15.52 -52.07
C THR A 69 -43.81 14.21 -51.96
N GLU A 70 -45.11 14.35 -51.66
CA GLU A 70 -46.31 13.65 -52.26
C GLU A 70 -46.54 12.16 -51.98
N GLU A 71 -47.75 11.60 -51.90
CA GLU A 71 -49.17 12.00 -51.77
C GLU A 71 -49.91 10.65 -51.55
N GLY A 72 -51.08 10.64 -50.90
CA GLY A 72 -51.95 9.46 -50.91
C GLY A 72 -52.92 9.34 -49.73
N ASP A 73 -54.18 9.66 -50.00
CA ASP A 73 -55.33 9.78 -49.10
C ASP A 73 -55.78 8.48 -48.38
N ASN A 74 -56.22 8.59 -47.12
CA ASN A 74 -57.63 8.36 -46.71
C ASN A 74 -57.84 8.34 -45.17
N GLU A 75 -58.83 9.15 -44.77
CA GLU A 75 -59.87 8.99 -43.74
C GLU A 75 -59.60 8.52 -42.29
N ASP A 76 -60.09 9.37 -41.39
CA ASP A 76 -60.83 9.09 -40.15
C ASP A 76 -60.14 8.64 -38.85
N ARG A 77 -60.16 9.61 -37.91
CA ARG A 77 -60.55 9.54 -36.48
C ARG A 77 -59.48 9.41 -35.37
N GLU A 78 -59.73 10.31 -34.41
CA GLU A 78 -59.49 10.24 -32.96
C GLU A 78 -58.09 10.52 -32.39
N ARG A 79 -58.00 11.74 -31.86
CA ARG A 79 -57.22 12.21 -30.69
C ARG A 79 -56.81 11.09 -29.73
N ASP A 80 -55.50 10.88 -29.57
CA ASP A 80 -54.95 10.50 -28.27
C ASP A 80 -53.46 10.88 -28.11
N ASP A 81 -53.03 10.91 -26.86
CA ASP A 81 -51.95 11.66 -26.25
C ASP A 81 -50.52 11.66 -26.84
N LYS A 82 -49.84 12.78 -26.54
CA LYS A 82 -48.41 13.05 -26.74
C LYS A 82 -47.53 11.89 -26.26
N LYS A 83 -46.87 11.21 -27.19
CA LYS A 83 -45.72 10.34 -26.90
C LYS A 83 -44.42 11.08 -27.21
N VAL A 84 -43.79 11.62 -26.17
CA VAL A 84 -42.42 12.15 -26.24
C VAL A 84 -41.49 10.97 -26.52
N HIS A 85 -40.75 11.01 -27.63
CA HIS A 85 -39.74 10.01 -27.94
C HIS A 85 -38.67 9.98 -26.85
N ALA A 86 -38.43 8.79 -26.30
CA ALA A 86 -37.33 8.52 -25.40
C ALA A 86 -36.01 8.89 -26.10
N VAL A 87 -35.19 9.68 -25.41
CA VAL A 87 -33.79 9.93 -25.77
C VAL A 87 -33.10 8.57 -25.86
N GLY A 88 -32.59 8.25 -27.05
CA GLY A 88 -31.90 7.00 -27.32
C GLY A 88 -30.76 6.77 -26.34
N ASP A 89 -30.66 5.52 -25.90
CA ASP A 89 -29.69 4.96 -24.97
C ASP A 89 -28.29 5.57 -25.15
N LEU A 90 -27.81 6.31 -24.15
CA LEU A 90 -26.38 6.64 -24.07
C LEU A 90 -25.65 5.32 -23.83
N ASP A 91 -24.79 4.89 -24.77
CA ASP A 91 -23.93 3.73 -24.56
C ASP A 91 -22.93 4.02 -23.42
N VAL A 92 -23.37 3.71 -22.21
CA VAL A 92 -22.59 3.83 -20.96
C VAL A 92 -21.28 3.02 -21.08
N GLY A 93 -21.28 1.94 -21.86
CA GLY A 93 -20.11 1.14 -22.17
C GLY A 93 -19.06 1.95 -22.94
N LEU A 94 -19.47 2.61 -24.03
CA LEU A 94 -18.57 3.43 -24.85
C LEU A 94 -18.00 4.64 -24.07
N ILE A 95 -18.81 5.26 -23.23
CA ILE A 95 -18.40 6.38 -22.37
C ILE A 95 -17.40 5.92 -21.31
N SER A 96 -17.68 4.79 -20.65
CA SER A 96 -16.81 4.18 -19.65
C SER A 96 -15.45 3.80 -20.23
N VAL A 97 -15.43 3.15 -21.40
CA VAL A 97 -14.20 2.76 -22.10
C VAL A 97 -13.38 3.99 -22.49
N THR A 98 -14.04 5.05 -22.98
CA THR A 98 -13.35 6.29 -23.37
C THR A 98 -12.73 7.00 -22.17
N LEU A 99 -13.44 7.08 -21.05
CA LEU A 99 -12.94 7.67 -19.81
C LEU A 99 -11.77 6.88 -19.21
N HIS A 100 -11.89 5.55 -19.15
CA HIS A 100 -10.81 4.69 -18.64
C HIS A 100 -9.55 4.80 -19.50
N SER A 101 -9.69 4.82 -20.83
CA SER A 101 -8.56 5.01 -21.75
C SER A 101 -7.86 6.35 -21.54
N ARG A 102 -8.62 7.43 -21.37
CA ARG A 102 -8.08 8.78 -21.12
C ARG A 102 -7.40 8.88 -19.75
N LEU A 103 -8.00 8.33 -18.69
CA LEU A 103 -7.43 8.31 -17.34
C LEU A 103 -6.13 7.49 -17.30
N ALA A 104 -6.08 6.33 -17.97
CA ALA A 104 -4.87 5.52 -18.07
C ALA A 104 -3.73 6.30 -18.77
N GLY A 105 -4.05 7.06 -19.82
CA GLY A 105 -3.10 7.96 -20.49
C GLY A 105 -2.51 9.00 -19.53
N ILE A 106 -3.34 9.63 -18.70
CA ILE A 106 -2.89 10.63 -17.72
C ILE A 106 -1.98 9.98 -16.67
N VAL A 107 -2.36 8.82 -16.11
CA VAL A 107 -1.57 8.10 -15.10
C VAL A 107 -0.18 7.74 -15.66
N THR A 108 -0.11 7.26 -16.90
CA THR A 108 1.18 6.94 -17.53
C THR A 108 2.04 8.19 -17.78
N GLY A 109 1.43 9.34 -18.08
CA GLY A 109 2.11 10.63 -18.20
C GLY A 109 2.70 11.10 -16.87
N VAL A 110 1.93 11.03 -15.79
CA VAL A 110 2.39 11.35 -14.43
C VAL A 110 3.53 10.40 -14.00
N LYS A 111 3.40 9.11 -14.29
CA LYS A 111 4.42 8.10 -13.96
C LYS A 111 5.76 8.34 -14.69
N ARG A 112 5.74 8.83 -15.93
CA ARG A 112 6.95 9.25 -16.64
C ARG A 112 7.57 10.52 -16.06
N GLN A 113 6.77 11.48 -15.62
CA GLN A 113 7.26 12.72 -14.99
C GLN A 113 7.85 12.50 -13.59
N LEU A 114 7.48 11.41 -12.90
CA LEU A 114 8.00 11.02 -11.60
C LEU A 114 9.23 10.09 -11.68
N HIS A 115 9.65 9.65 -12.86
CA HIS A 115 10.81 8.79 -13.02
C HIS A 115 12.12 9.58 -12.80
N VAL A 116 12.80 9.32 -11.70
CA VAL A 116 14.14 9.83 -11.42
C VAL A 116 15.17 8.90 -12.07
N PRO A 117 16.08 9.38 -12.93
CA PRO A 117 17.11 8.53 -13.55
C PRO A 117 18.01 7.88 -12.50
N ALA A 118 18.34 6.60 -12.71
CA ALA A 118 19.08 5.73 -11.77
C ALA A 118 20.54 6.14 -11.45
N ASN A 119 20.99 7.34 -11.85
CA ASN A 119 22.39 7.75 -11.73
C ASN A 119 22.68 8.73 -10.57
N ILE A 120 21.76 8.94 -9.63
CA ILE A 120 22.02 9.75 -8.41
C ILE A 120 22.21 8.85 -7.16
N LEU A 121 22.29 7.52 -7.33
CA LEU A 121 22.48 6.57 -6.21
C LEU A 121 23.80 5.80 -6.28
N LEU A 122 24.87 6.40 -6.79
CA LEU A 122 26.22 5.88 -6.60
C LEU A 122 26.90 6.69 -5.50
N GLY A 123 26.62 6.34 -4.25
CA GLY A 123 27.31 7.04 -3.16
C GLY A 123 26.92 6.74 -1.72
N VAL A 124 26.10 5.74 -1.40
CA VAL A 124 26.04 5.19 -0.03
C VAL A 124 25.65 3.71 -0.10
N ASN A 125 26.62 2.85 -0.39
CA ASN A 125 26.47 1.40 -0.30
C ASN A 125 27.55 0.83 0.62
N THR A 126 27.26 0.84 1.92
CA THR A 126 27.82 -0.12 2.88
C THR A 126 26.78 -0.40 3.95
N ALA A 127 26.40 -1.68 4.09
CA ALA A 127 25.35 -2.20 4.96
C ALA A 127 25.68 -2.15 6.47
N SER A 128 26.52 -1.21 6.91
CA SER A 128 26.99 -1.07 8.29
C SER A 128 26.47 0.17 9.01
N ASP A 129 25.70 1.05 8.36
CA ASP A 129 25.33 2.36 8.95
C ASP A 129 23.85 2.52 9.36
N MET A 130 23.04 1.47 9.23
CA MET A 130 21.67 1.49 9.79
C MET A 130 21.62 1.42 11.33
N SER A 131 22.76 1.45 12.03
CA SER A 131 22.81 1.50 13.50
C SER A 131 23.19 2.87 14.09
N LEU A 132 23.30 3.94 13.30
CA LEU A 132 23.78 5.24 13.79
C LEU A 132 22.92 6.46 13.40
N GLY A 133 21.61 6.30 13.17
CA GLY A 133 20.78 7.49 12.95
C GLY A 133 19.27 7.35 12.74
N VAL A 134 18.66 6.19 13.02
CA VAL A 134 17.20 6.06 12.90
C VAL A 134 16.56 6.56 14.20
N ASN A 135 16.11 7.81 14.20
CA ASN A 135 15.45 8.40 15.37
C ASN A 135 13.92 8.31 15.28
N THR A 136 13.36 8.12 14.07
CA THR A 136 11.91 8.11 13.86
C THR A 136 11.45 7.05 12.86
N ALA A 137 10.16 6.68 12.92
CA ALA A 137 9.57 5.75 11.96
C ALA A 137 9.57 6.31 10.54
N SER A 138 9.52 7.65 10.43
CA SER A 138 9.67 8.39 9.19
C SER A 138 11.00 8.08 8.51
N ASP A 139 12.10 7.99 9.28
CA ASP A 139 13.44 7.71 8.75
C ASP A 139 13.52 6.29 8.15
N MET A 140 12.80 5.33 8.72
CA MET A 140 12.69 3.95 8.19
C MET A 140 11.91 3.85 6.87
N SER A 141 11.05 4.84 6.58
CA SER A 141 10.25 4.89 5.36
C SER A 141 10.92 5.64 4.20
N LEU A 142 12.02 6.37 4.46
CA LEU A 142 12.72 7.16 3.45
C LEU A 142 13.36 6.27 2.38
N GLY A 143 12.95 6.43 1.12
CA GLY A 143 13.50 5.67 -0.02
C GLY A 143 13.04 4.20 -0.09
N VAL A 144 11.95 3.88 0.61
CA VAL A 144 11.32 2.55 0.71
C VAL A 144 9.87 2.65 0.24
N ASN A 145 9.35 1.60 -0.41
CA ASN A 145 7.94 1.58 -0.76
C ASN A 145 7.11 1.33 0.50
N THR A 146 6.17 2.23 0.81
CA THR A 146 5.20 1.96 1.87
C THR A 146 4.18 0.95 1.37
N ALA A 147 3.90 -0.10 2.15
CA ALA A 147 2.87 -1.07 1.79
C ALA A 147 1.47 -0.61 2.24
N SER A 148 1.17 0.68 2.10
CA SER A 148 -0.06 1.32 2.59
C SER A 148 -1.34 0.72 1.97
N ASP A 149 -1.24 0.17 0.76
CA ASP A 149 -2.34 -0.50 0.05
C ASP A 149 -2.38 -2.02 0.31
N MET A 150 -1.63 -2.52 1.29
CA MET A 150 -1.67 -3.93 1.67
C MET A 150 -2.98 -4.26 2.41
N LEU A 151 -3.68 -5.29 1.94
CA LEU A 151 -4.95 -5.77 2.48
C LEU A 151 -4.86 -7.27 2.77
N LEU A 152 -5.70 -7.76 3.67
CA LEU A 152 -5.86 -9.17 3.99
C LEU A 152 -6.68 -9.92 2.94
N ASP A 153 -6.27 -11.16 2.64
CA ASP A 153 -6.95 -12.06 1.70
C ASP A 153 -7.88 -13.03 2.44
N VAL A 154 -9.17 -12.70 2.48
CA VAL A 154 -10.22 -13.49 3.15
C VAL A 154 -10.34 -14.92 2.58
N ASN A 155 -9.90 -15.17 1.34
CA ASN A 155 -9.91 -16.52 0.77
C ASN A 155 -8.91 -17.45 1.46
N THR A 156 -7.83 -16.88 2.00
CA THR A 156 -6.83 -17.64 2.77
C THR A 156 -7.17 -17.73 4.25
N ALA A 157 -8.00 -16.83 4.77
CA ALA A 157 -8.29 -16.71 6.19
C ALA A 157 -8.99 -17.95 6.75
N ALA A 158 -8.46 -18.49 7.85
CA ALA A 158 -9.05 -19.61 8.57
C ALA A 158 -10.45 -19.27 9.13
N ASN A 159 -11.22 -20.30 9.47
CA ASN A 159 -12.63 -20.14 9.85
C ASN A 159 -12.82 -19.54 11.25
N ASP A 160 -11.80 -19.61 12.10
CA ASP A 160 -11.66 -18.99 13.43
C ASP A 160 -11.13 -17.54 13.35
N VAL A 161 -10.83 -17.05 12.14
CA VAL A 161 -10.27 -15.73 11.92
C VAL A 161 -11.30 -14.76 11.36
N THR A 162 -11.56 -13.68 12.08
CA THR A 162 -12.34 -12.55 11.58
C THR A 162 -11.42 -11.53 10.94
N VAL A 163 -11.84 -10.99 9.79
CA VAL A 163 -11.15 -9.90 9.08
C VAL A 163 -12.07 -8.68 9.09
N SER A 164 -11.55 -7.52 9.43
CA SER A 164 -12.32 -6.26 9.48
C SER A 164 -12.75 -5.80 8.09
N GLY A 165 -13.77 -4.92 8.02
CA GLY A 165 -14.28 -4.40 6.75
C GLY A 165 -13.27 -3.58 5.95
N ASP A 166 -12.30 -2.95 6.62
CA ASP A 166 -11.16 -2.27 5.97
C ASP A 166 -10.05 -3.23 5.51
N MET A 167 -10.22 -4.53 5.74
CA MET A 167 -9.26 -5.59 5.42
C MET A 167 -7.86 -5.40 6.02
N LYS A 168 -7.72 -4.61 7.10
CA LYS A 168 -6.43 -4.32 7.76
C LYS A 168 -6.28 -4.94 9.14
N THR A 169 -7.35 -5.49 9.73
CA THR A 169 -7.32 -6.09 11.06
C THR A 169 -7.72 -7.55 11.00
N VAL A 170 -6.96 -8.38 11.70
CA VAL A 170 -7.24 -9.78 11.96
C VAL A 170 -7.58 -9.95 13.44
N SER A 171 -8.61 -10.73 13.77
CA SER A 171 -8.94 -11.07 15.15
C SER A 171 -9.41 -12.51 15.29
N TRP A 172 -9.20 -13.08 16.47
CA TRP A 172 -9.62 -14.44 16.77
C TRP A 172 -11.10 -14.46 17.15
N SER A 173 -11.82 -15.47 16.67
CA SER A 173 -13.25 -15.68 16.95
C SER A 173 -13.52 -17.13 17.33
N ARG A 174 -14.21 -17.31 18.47
CA ARG A 174 -14.75 -18.63 18.87
C ARG A 174 -15.84 -19.10 17.92
N ILE A 175 -16.56 -18.16 17.30
CA ILE A 175 -17.61 -18.47 16.32
C ILE A 175 -16.98 -18.56 14.94
N LYS A 176 -17.15 -19.72 14.29
CA LYS A 176 -16.63 -19.97 12.95
C LYS A 176 -17.34 -19.09 11.93
N GLN A 177 -16.57 -18.50 11.02
CA GLN A 177 -17.03 -17.61 9.96
C GLN A 177 -17.76 -18.33 8.80
N SER A 178 -17.94 -19.65 8.90
CA SER A 178 -18.68 -20.50 7.94
C SER A 178 -18.25 -20.32 6.48
N ARG A 179 -16.97 -20.05 6.24
CA ARG A 179 -16.42 -19.88 4.89
C ARG A 179 -16.24 -21.24 4.22
N PRO A 180 -16.48 -21.35 2.90
CA PRO A 180 -16.27 -22.59 2.16
C PRO A 180 -14.81 -23.06 2.24
N GLU A 181 -14.60 -24.35 2.43
CA GLU A 181 -13.26 -24.95 2.40
C GLU A 181 -12.69 -24.89 0.99
N THR A 182 -11.47 -24.35 0.85
CA THR A 182 -10.74 -24.25 -0.42
C THR A 182 -9.30 -24.71 -0.22
N ALA A 183 -8.58 -24.96 -1.31
CA ALA A 183 -7.16 -25.32 -1.25
C ALA A 183 -6.28 -24.19 -0.69
N GLU A 184 -6.73 -22.94 -0.73
CA GLU A 184 -5.98 -21.77 -0.25
C GLU A 184 -6.23 -21.45 1.23
N ARG A 185 -7.35 -21.93 1.79
CA ARG A 185 -7.78 -21.61 3.15
C ARG A 185 -6.92 -22.32 4.19
N PHE A 186 -6.40 -21.57 5.14
CA PHE A 186 -5.73 -22.15 6.30
C PHE A 186 -6.71 -22.87 7.22
N GLN A 187 -6.27 -23.99 7.77
CA GLN A 187 -6.94 -24.64 8.91
C GLN A 187 -6.46 -24.12 10.27
N SER A 188 -5.28 -23.52 10.32
CA SER A 188 -4.78 -22.82 11.52
C SER A 188 -5.14 -21.35 11.43
N ASP A 189 -5.45 -20.73 12.56
CA ASP A 189 -5.94 -19.36 12.80
C ASP A 189 -5.05 -18.24 12.18
N GLN A 190 -4.95 -18.19 10.84
CA GLN A 190 -4.01 -17.38 10.07
C GLN A 190 -4.61 -16.89 8.75
N VAL A 191 -3.97 -15.89 8.13
CA VAL A 191 -4.37 -15.25 6.88
C VAL A 191 -3.16 -14.62 6.18
N LEU A 192 -3.15 -14.61 4.83
CA LEU A 192 -2.15 -13.91 4.01
C LEU A 192 -2.62 -12.52 3.60
N SER A 193 -1.69 -11.65 3.21
CA SER A 193 -1.99 -10.47 2.41
C SER A 193 -2.41 -10.86 0.98
N SER A 194 -3.26 -10.04 0.37
CA SER A 194 -3.68 -10.19 -1.03
C SER A 194 -2.52 -9.95 -2.01
N ARG A 195 -1.67 -8.95 -1.71
CA ARG A 195 -0.48 -8.65 -2.50
C ARG A 195 0.74 -9.41 -1.99
N SER A 196 1.60 -9.81 -2.92
CA SER A 196 2.95 -10.32 -2.69
C SER A 196 4.01 -9.28 -3.05
N PHE A 197 5.22 -9.47 -2.52
CA PHE A 197 6.41 -8.73 -2.88
C PHE A 197 7.39 -9.64 -3.60
N SER A 198 7.85 -9.22 -4.78
CA SER A 198 8.77 -9.98 -5.63
C SER A 198 10.07 -9.23 -5.96
N SER A 199 10.20 -8.01 -5.43
CA SER A 199 11.33 -7.10 -5.66
C SER A 199 11.18 -5.86 -4.79
N GLY A 200 12.27 -5.17 -4.54
CA GLY A 200 12.36 -3.88 -3.90
C GLY A 200 12.37 -3.93 -2.37
N ARG A 201 12.43 -2.73 -1.81
CA ARG A 201 12.36 -2.49 -0.37
C ARG A 201 10.96 -2.05 0.01
N HIS A 202 10.40 -2.65 1.05
CA HIS A 202 9.05 -2.39 1.54
C HIS A 202 9.03 -2.20 3.04
N TYR A 203 8.19 -1.28 3.50
CA TYR A 203 7.98 -1.01 4.91
C TYR A 203 6.48 -0.91 5.22
N TRP A 204 6.07 -1.49 6.34
CA TRP A 204 4.75 -1.30 6.93
C TRP A 204 4.82 -1.50 8.43
N GLU A 205 3.76 -1.10 9.10
CA GLU A 205 3.68 -1.20 10.55
C GLU A 205 2.54 -2.09 10.97
N VAL A 206 2.69 -2.68 12.14
CA VAL A 206 1.65 -3.49 12.76
C VAL A 206 1.51 -3.16 14.23
N GLU A 207 0.30 -3.29 14.75
CA GLU A 207 0.00 -3.22 16.17
C GLU A 207 -0.71 -4.49 16.61
N GLY A 208 -0.28 -5.05 17.74
CA GLY A 208 -0.87 -6.24 18.33
C GLY A 208 -1.60 -6.00 19.65
N SER A 209 -2.51 -6.91 19.97
CA SER A 209 -3.23 -6.94 21.24
C SER A 209 -2.35 -7.29 22.44
N GLU A 210 -2.77 -6.84 23.63
CA GLU A 210 -2.19 -7.23 24.93
C GLU A 210 -2.70 -8.57 25.45
N SER A 211 -3.87 -9.01 25.00
CA SER A 211 -4.43 -10.31 25.39
C SER A 211 -4.37 -11.28 24.21
N GLY A 212 -4.35 -12.57 24.52
CA GLY A 212 -4.17 -13.62 23.53
C GLY A 212 -2.77 -13.68 22.93
N GLY A 213 -2.60 -14.51 21.91
CA GLY A 213 -1.36 -14.65 21.14
C GLY A 213 -1.54 -14.15 19.71
N TRP A 214 -0.47 -13.64 19.11
CA TRP A 214 -0.46 -13.26 17.70
C TRP A 214 0.90 -13.51 17.07
N ARG A 215 0.91 -13.77 15.77
CA ARG A 215 2.10 -13.94 14.93
C ARG A 215 2.00 -13.02 13.72
N VAL A 216 3.12 -12.47 13.33
CA VAL A 216 3.23 -11.66 12.11
C VAL A 216 4.56 -11.92 11.43
N GLY A 217 4.58 -11.90 10.11
CA GLY A 217 5.81 -11.96 9.36
C GLY A 217 5.56 -12.17 7.89
N MET A 218 6.41 -12.98 7.27
CA MET A 218 6.39 -13.21 5.82
C MET A 218 6.33 -14.69 5.51
N ALA A 219 5.61 -15.06 4.44
CA ALA A 219 5.52 -16.43 3.97
C ALA A 219 5.40 -16.50 2.44
N TYR A 220 5.96 -17.54 1.84
CA TYR A 220 5.65 -17.86 0.45
C TYR A 220 4.19 -18.30 0.31
N ARG A 221 3.58 -18.04 -0.85
CA ARG A 221 2.22 -18.54 -1.15
C ARG A 221 2.17 -20.08 -1.12
N SER A 222 3.30 -20.75 -1.37
CA SER A 222 3.45 -22.20 -1.32
C SER A 222 3.47 -22.81 0.09
N ILE A 223 3.33 -22.01 1.16
CA ILE A 223 3.17 -22.51 2.52
C ILE A 223 1.98 -23.48 2.63
N ASP A 224 2.18 -24.58 3.36
CA ASP A 224 1.12 -25.56 3.62
C ASP A 224 -0.08 -24.90 4.30
N ARG A 225 -1.29 -25.37 3.98
CA ARG A 225 -2.54 -24.80 4.54
C ARG A 225 -3.12 -25.60 5.69
N LYS A 226 -2.55 -26.76 5.99
CA LYS A 226 -3.07 -27.74 6.96
C LYS A 226 -1.96 -28.22 7.88
N GLY A 227 -2.34 -28.73 9.05
CA GLY A 227 -1.40 -29.32 10.02
C GLY A 227 -0.53 -28.31 10.76
N GLY A 228 0.25 -28.80 11.72
CA GLY A 228 1.12 -27.98 12.56
C GLY A 228 2.18 -27.21 11.77
N GLN A 229 2.66 -27.79 10.68
CA GLN A 229 3.65 -27.19 9.78
C GLN A 229 3.12 -26.01 8.97
N SER A 230 1.79 -25.81 8.85
CA SER A 230 1.21 -24.60 8.24
C SER A 230 1.37 -23.34 9.08
N ARG A 231 1.77 -23.48 10.36
CA ARG A 231 1.90 -22.35 11.28
C ARG A 231 3.11 -21.49 10.91
N ILE A 232 2.96 -20.17 11.03
CA ILE A 232 4.03 -19.20 10.79
C ILE A 232 5.26 -19.59 11.60
N GLY A 233 6.40 -19.72 10.92
CA GLY A 233 7.70 -20.06 11.49
C GLY A 233 7.94 -21.55 11.78
N TRP A 234 6.92 -22.40 11.64
CA TRP A 234 7.00 -23.87 11.87
C TRP A 234 7.26 -24.65 10.56
N ASN A 235 7.88 -23.98 9.60
CA ASN A 235 8.28 -24.49 8.29
C ASN A 235 9.40 -23.61 7.74
N ASN A 236 10.04 -24.06 6.66
CA ASN A 236 11.09 -23.31 5.96
C ASN A 236 10.57 -22.29 4.93
N LYS A 237 9.25 -22.11 4.82
CA LYS A 237 8.58 -21.20 3.87
C LYS A 237 8.06 -19.92 4.53
N SER A 238 8.32 -19.73 5.82
CA SER A 238 7.86 -18.57 6.58
C SER A 238 8.82 -18.16 7.69
N TRP A 239 8.77 -16.86 8.00
CA TRP A 239 9.55 -16.19 9.03
C TRP A 239 8.60 -15.32 9.83
N GLY A 240 8.66 -15.35 11.16
CA GLY A 240 7.72 -14.57 11.96
C GLY A 240 8.18 -14.16 13.34
N LEU A 241 7.65 -13.02 13.77
CA LEU A 241 7.62 -12.56 15.15
C LEU A 241 6.35 -13.12 15.81
N TRP A 242 6.52 -13.80 16.94
CA TRP A 242 5.45 -14.41 17.71
C TRP A 242 5.38 -13.80 19.10
N ARG A 243 4.20 -13.31 19.48
CA ARG A 243 3.89 -12.94 20.86
C ARG A 243 2.94 -13.96 21.49
N TYR A 244 3.29 -14.43 22.68
CA TYR A 244 2.41 -15.25 23.52
C TYR A 244 2.73 -15.06 25.01
N ASN A 245 1.71 -14.81 25.84
CA ASN A 245 1.84 -14.61 27.28
C ASN A 245 2.95 -13.60 27.66
N ASN A 246 2.93 -12.40 27.06
CA ASN A 246 3.94 -11.34 27.25
C ASN A 246 5.39 -11.72 26.89
N LYS A 247 5.60 -12.85 26.21
CA LYS A 247 6.89 -13.26 25.67
C LYS A 247 6.88 -13.12 24.16
N TYR A 248 8.02 -12.70 23.64
CA TYR A 248 8.22 -12.52 22.21
C TYR A 248 9.29 -13.49 21.72
N TYR A 249 9.08 -13.99 20.52
CA TYR A 249 9.93 -14.97 19.88
C TYR A 249 10.08 -14.64 18.41
N VAL A 250 11.22 -14.99 17.84
CA VAL A 250 11.39 -15.07 16.39
C VAL A 250 11.40 -16.54 15.99
N THR A 251 10.68 -16.87 14.93
CA THR A 251 10.39 -18.24 14.51
C THR A 251 10.64 -18.42 13.02
N HIS A 252 11.39 -19.48 12.68
CA HIS A 252 11.64 -19.91 11.31
C HIS A 252 12.13 -21.35 11.30
N ASN A 253 11.65 -22.17 10.36
CA ASN A 253 12.05 -23.57 10.20
C ASN A 253 11.98 -24.38 11.51
N SER A 254 10.88 -24.19 12.25
CA SER A 254 10.60 -24.82 13.55
C SER A 254 11.62 -24.50 14.64
N LYS A 255 12.51 -23.53 14.41
CA LYS A 255 13.38 -22.94 15.42
C LYS A 255 12.68 -21.74 16.01
N GLU A 256 12.73 -21.65 17.32
CA GLU A 256 12.16 -20.56 18.10
C GLU A 256 13.24 -19.96 18.99
N ILE A 257 13.39 -18.64 18.90
CA ILE A 257 14.35 -17.90 19.72
C ILE A 257 13.56 -16.87 20.52
N ARG A 258 13.59 -17.00 21.84
CA ARG A 258 12.98 -16.03 22.75
C ARG A 258 13.77 -14.73 22.76
N LEU A 259 13.08 -13.60 22.66
CA LEU A 259 13.64 -12.25 22.70
C LEU A 259 13.65 -11.71 24.15
N PRO A 260 14.83 -11.34 24.70
CA PRO A 260 14.94 -10.60 25.96
C PRO A 260 15.32 -9.12 25.73
N PRO A 261 14.79 -8.15 26.50
CA PRO A 261 13.57 -8.16 27.32
C PRO A 261 12.30 -8.00 26.45
N PRO A 262 11.08 -8.20 27.01
CA PRO A 262 9.84 -7.93 26.28
C PRO A 262 9.82 -6.48 25.75
N PRO A 263 9.42 -6.27 24.49
CA PRO A 263 9.06 -4.96 23.96
C PRO A 263 8.14 -4.18 24.91
N SER A 264 8.46 -2.90 25.10
CA SER A 264 7.63 -1.91 25.80
C SER A 264 6.55 -1.31 24.89
N SER A 265 6.72 -1.40 23.57
CA SER A 265 5.73 -0.99 22.56
C SER A 265 4.96 -2.19 21.99
N ARG A 266 3.71 -1.94 21.59
CA ARG A 266 2.85 -2.90 20.88
C ARG A 266 2.93 -2.74 19.36
N ARG A 267 3.65 -1.71 18.90
CA ARG A 267 3.80 -1.37 17.49
C ARG A 267 5.15 -1.84 16.99
N PHE A 268 5.14 -2.49 15.83
CA PHE A 268 6.33 -2.99 15.18
C PHE A 268 6.38 -2.52 13.73
N GLY A 269 7.55 -2.03 13.32
CA GLY A 269 7.89 -1.79 11.92
C GLY A 269 8.44 -3.08 11.32
N ILE A 270 7.98 -3.43 10.13
CA ILE A 270 8.48 -4.56 9.36
C ILE A 270 9.09 -4.03 8.08
N PHE A 271 10.36 -4.35 7.88
CA PHE A 271 11.13 -3.94 6.72
C PHE A 271 11.56 -5.16 5.93
N LEU A 272 11.21 -5.19 4.65
CA LEU A 272 11.61 -6.20 3.69
C LEU A 272 12.56 -5.57 2.67
N ASP A 273 13.75 -6.14 2.51
CA ASP A 273 14.61 -5.92 1.36
C ASP A 273 14.69 -7.23 0.58
N TYR A 274 13.94 -7.30 -0.52
CA TYR A 274 13.77 -8.56 -1.26
C TYR A 274 15.07 -9.00 -1.92
N GLU A 275 15.78 -8.08 -2.58
CA GLU A 275 17.03 -8.37 -3.28
C GLU A 275 18.18 -8.69 -2.31
N ALA A 276 18.26 -8.00 -1.18
CA ALA A 276 19.26 -8.31 -0.17
C ALA A 276 18.91 -9.54 0.69
N GLY A 277 17.68 -10.07 0.55
CA GLY A 277 17.24 -11.23 1.31
C GLY A 277 17.06 -10.95 2.79
N ARG A 278 16.63 -9.73 3.17
CA ARG A 278 16.53 -9.30 4.57
C ARG A 278 15.09 -9.04 4.96
N LEU A 279 14.67 -9.62 6.08
CA LEU A 279 13.43 -9.30 6.77
C LEU A 279 13.75 -8.84 8.19
N SER A 280 13.53 -7.56 8.46
CA SER A 280 13.86 -6.93 9.74
C SER A 280 12.60 -6.51 10.49
N PHE A 281 12.61 -6.73 11.80
CA PHE A 281 11.58 -6.29 12.74
C PHE A 281 12.16 -5.19 13.63
N TYR A 282 11.39 -4.13 13.82
CA TYR A 282 11.72 -3.00 14.67
C TYR A 282 10.58 -2.78 15.64
N GLU A 283 10.91 -2.55 16.91
CA GLU A 283 9.97 -2.07 17.90
C GLU A 283 9.87 -0.55 17.77
N LEU A 284 8.65 -0.06 17.59
CA LEU A 284 8.35 1.36 17.46
C LEU A 284 8.13 1.96 18.86
N CYS A 285 9.22 2.01 19.62
CA CYS A 285 9.36 2.77 20.87
C CYS A 285 10.17 4.07 20.61
N ASP A 286 10.39 4.86 21.64
CA ASP A 286 11.25 6.05 21.57
C ASP A 286 12.49 5.83 22.47
N PRO A 287 13.70 5.65 21.90
CA PRO A 287 14.01 5.58 20.47
C PRO A 287 13.60 4.22 19.86
N ILE A 288 13.47 4.16 18.52
CA ILE A 288 13.16 2.90 17.81
C ILE A 288 14.24 1.85 18.08
N ARG A 289 13.81 0.62 18.35
CA ARG A 289 14.72 -0.49 18.67
C ARG A 289 14.66 -1.58 17.62
N HIS A 290 15.82 -1.97 17.07
CA HIS A 290 15.91 -3.18 16.25
C HIS A 290 15.62 -4.41 17.11
N VAL A 291 14.75 -5.28 16.61
CA VAL A 291 14.34 -6.52 17.30
C VAL A 291 15.08 -7.71 16.72
N HIS A 292 15.01 -7.90 15.41
CA HIS A 292 15.64 -9.04 14.73
C HIS A 292 15.71 -8.83 13.22
N THR A 293 16.69 -9.48 12.57
CA THR A 293 16.75 -9.59 11.11
C THR A 293 16.94 -11.03 10.71
N PHE A 294 16.00 -11.57 9.92
CA PHE A 294 16.22 -12.80 9.18
C PHE A 294 17.00 -12.49 7.89
N THR A 295 17.93 -13.38 7.55
CA THR A 295 18.61 -13.38 6.25
C THR A 295 18.24 -14.66 5.52
N ALA A 296 17.73 -14.55 4.30
CA ALA A 296 17.32 -15.67 3.47
C ALA A 296 17.38 -15.30 1.98
N THR A 297 17.63 -16.27 1.12
CA THR A 297 17.47 -16.08 -0.32
C THR A 297 16.01 -16.32 -0.69
N PHE A 298 15.28 -15.24 -1.01
CA PHE A 298 13.88 -15.36 -1.43
C PHE A 298 13.80 -15.96 -2.84
N THR A 299 13.04 -17.06 -2.98
CA THR A 299 12.93 -17.83 -4.22
C THR A 299 11.56 -17.70 -4.90
N GLU A 300 10.58 -17.15 -4.18
CA GLU A 300 9.22 -16.92 -4.64
C GLU A 300 8.75 -15.55 -4.14
N PRO A 301 7.76 -14.92 -4.80
CA PRO A 301 7.07 -13.78 -4.23
C PRO A 301 6.54 -14.09 -2.83
N ILE A 302 6.75 -13.16 -1.91
CA ILE A 302 6.48 -13.36 -0.49
C ILE A 302 5.30 -12.49 -0.03
N HIS A 303 4.40 -13.07 0.75
CA HIS A 303 3.21 -12.40 1.29
C HIS A 303 3.44 -12.08 2.77
N ALA A 304 2.85 -10.97 3.23
CA ALA A 304 2.69 -10.78 4.66
C ALA A 304 1.71 -11.84 5.19
N ILE A 305 1.99 -12.37 6.37
CA ILE A 305 1.18 -13.41 7.00
C ILE A 305 0.90 -13.01 8.45
N PHE A 306 -0.35 -13.25 8.87
CA PHE A 306 -0.88 -12.82 10.14
C PHE A 306 -1.55 -14.01 10.81
N GLY A 307 -1.32 -14.20 12.11
CA GLY A 307 -1.94 -15.27 12.90
C GLY A 307 -2.38 -14.75 14.26
N VAL A 308 -3.49 -15.28 14.76
CA VAL A 308 -4.10 -14.88 16.04
C VAL A 308 -4.52 -16.12 16.81
N TYR A 309 -4.47 -16.10 18.13
CA TYR A 309 -4.81 -17.27 18.94
C TYR A 309 -5.36 -16.86 20.30
N GLY A 310 -6.57 -17.31 20.60
CA GLY A 310 -7.23 -17.13 21.90
C GLY A 310 -8.02 -15.82 22.01
N ASP A 311 -8.83 -15.76 23.07
CA ASP A 311 -9.77 -14.66 23.31
C ASP A 311 -9.06 -13.29 23.33
N ASN A 312 -9.66 -12.30 22.68
CA ASN A 312 -9.16 -10.92 22.53
C ASN A 312 -7.85 -10.76 21.74
N ALA A 313 -7.38 -11.81 21.04
CA ALA A 313 -6.24 -11.70 20.13
C ALA A 313 -6.63 -10.92 18.87
N TRP A 314 -5.85 -9.88 18.55
CA TRP A 314 -5.97 -9.15 17.29
C TRP A 314 -4.62 -8.59 16.83
N LEU A 315 -4.50 -8.37 15.53
CA LEU A 315 -3.37 -7.68 14.90
C LEU A 315 -3.88 -6.75 13.79
N ARG A 316 -3.38 -5.52 13.74
CA ARG A 316 -3.75 -4.52 12.73
C ARG A 316 -2.52 -4.06 11.97
N MET A 317 -2.62 -3.95 10.65
CA MET A 317 -1.58 -3.35 9.81
C MET A 317 -1.91 -1.89 9.47
N TYR A 318 -0.88 -1.07 9.26
CA TYR A 318 -0.97 0.33 8.87
C TYR A 318 -0.25 0.55 7.54
#